data_AF-A0A3B5A7W1-F1
#
_entry.id   AF-A0A3B5A7W1-F1
#
_cell.length_a   1.000
_cell.length_b   1.000
_cell.length_c   1.000
_cell.angle_alpha   90.00
_cell.angle_beta   90.00
_cell.angle_gamma   90.00
#
_symmetry.space_group_name_H-M   'P 1'
#
loop_
_entity.id
_entity.type
_entity.pdbx_description
1 polymer ?
#
loop_
_entity_poly.entity_id
_entity_poly.type
_entity_poly.pdbx_seq_one_letter_code
_entity_poly.pdbx_strand_id
1 'polypeptide(L)'
;MFGLREAGVLGASAALAGGVAYLIWNYASSSGHKKPETRPGEDVKSGGEGKTEERREEAEQTISAAEAPKTSENKTQGTQVLVLGLDGSGKTSLLHCFSSGSPEQDMEPTQGFNAVSISRDDLHIEFLEIGGKEDLRPYWQRYMPKALLLVFVVDSSNPQLFPVAKKHLHELLASHPRLPLMLLANKQDLPGSCGITDLHDALSLSEVGDRRLFLIGTHVKKGEAGLSSGVQDAWDLIIQMVCDGR
;
A
#
# COMPACT_ATOMS: atom_id res chain seq x y z
N MET A 1 -43.19 4.47 4.61
CA MET A 1 -42.36 3.25 4.48
C MET A 1 -40.91 3.65 4.68
N PHE A 2 -40.22 3.11 5.69
CA PHE A 2 -38.77 3.32 5.84
C PHE A 2 -38.05 2.39 4.86
N GLY A 3 -37.19 2.94 4.00
CA GLY A 3 -36.32 2.17 3.12
C GLY A 3 -34.99 1.87 3.82
N LEU A 4 -34.55 0.61 3.80
CA LEU A 4 -33.21 0.22 4.24
C LEU A 4 -32.16 0.95 3.41
N ARG A 5 -31.08 1.41 4.06
CA ARG A 5 -29.82 1.75 3.38
C ARG A 5 -29.01 0.46 3.32
N GLU A 6 -28.76 -0.06 2.11
CA GLU A 6 -27.90 -1.23 1.95
C GLU A 6 -26.45 -0.87 2.34
N ALA A 7 -25.83 -1.73 3.14
CA ALA A 7 -24.42 -1.64 3.48
C ALA A 7 -23.63 -2.57 2.55
N GLY A 8 -22.60 -2.04 1.88
CA GLY A 8 -21.69 -2.87 1.09
C GLY A 8 -20.92 -3.84 1.98
N VAL A 9 -20.91 -5.12 1.61
CA VAL A 9 -20.17 -6.15 2.34
C VAL A 9 -18.67 -6.00 2.05
N LEU A 10 -17.89 -5.85 3.11
CA LEU A 10 -16.43 -5.84 3.07
C LEU A 10 -15.90 -7.25 3.33
N GLY A 11 -14.96 -7.73 2.50
CA GLY A 11 -14.33 -9.03 2.66
C GLY A 11 -12.85 -9.00 2.27
N ALA A 12 -11.99 -9.41 3.20
CA ALA A 12 -10.61 -9.78 2.90
C ALA A 12 -10.55 -11.27 2.55
N SER A 13 -9.74 -11.61 1.56
CA SER A 13 -9.38 -13.01 1.27
C SER A 13 -7.92 -13.24 1.62
N ALA A 14 -7.63 -14.32 2.33
CA ALA A 14 -6.28 -14.77 2.63
C ALA A 14 -5.90 -15.94 1.69
N ALA A 15 -4.72 -15.85 1.08
CA ALA A 15 -4.15 -16.94 0.29
C ALA A 15 -2.82 -17.38 0.89
N LEU A 16 -2.60 -18.70 0.95
CA LEU A 16 -1.40 -19.33 1.48
C LEU A 16 -0.71 -20.14 0.39
N ALA A 17 0.56 -19.84 0.11
CA ALA A 17 1.40 -20.62 -0.79
C ALA A 17 2.82 -20.72 -0.22
N GLY A 18 3.33 -21.94 0.00
CA GLY A 18 4.75 -22.18 0.29
C GLY A 18 5.34 -21.45 1.51
N GLY A 19 4.55 -21.17 2.56
CA GLY A 19 5.01 -20.40 3.72
C GLY A 19 4.88 -18.88 3.58
N VAL A 20 4.28 -18.40 2.49
CA VAL A 20 3.95 -17.00 2.23
C VAL A 20 2.44 -16.80 2.41
N ALA A 21 2.05 -15.77 3.14
CA ALA A 21 0.65 -15.38 3.36
C ALA A 21 0.36 -14.03 2.70
N TYR A 22 -0.69 -13.98 1.87
CA TYR A 22 -1.18 -12.79 1.17
C TYR A 22 -2.52 -12.34 1.75
N LEU A 23 -2.70 -11.03 1.95
CA LEU A 23 -3.99 -10.40 2.24
C LEU A 23 -4.39 -9.44 1.12
N ILE A 24 -5.53 -9.70 0.48
CA ILE A 24 -6.10 -8.88 -0.61
C ILE A 24 -7.50 -8.42 -0.23
N TRP A 25 -7.79 -7.13 -0.49
CA TRP A 25 -9.08 -6.51 -0.21
C TRP A 25 -9.85 -6.22 -1.51
N ASN A 26 -11.00 -6.85 -1.71
CA ASN A 26 -11.83 -6.61 -2.89
C ASN A 26 -12.89 -5.54 -2.61
N TYR A 27 -12.87 -4.45 -3.39
CA TYR A 27 -13.89 -3.38 -3.32
C TYR A 27 -14.81 -3.42 -4.54
N ALA A 28 -16.01 -3.97 -4.37
CA ALA A 28 -17.03 -3.97 -5.42
C ALA A 28 -17.78 -2.62 -5.44
N SER A 29 -17.46 -1.76 -6.41
CA SER A 29 -18.19 -0.50 -6.63
C SER A 29 -19.36 -0.70 -7.58
N SER A 30 -20.59 -0.64 -7.07
CA SER A 30 -21.81 -0.70 -7.90
C SER A 30 -21.96 0.59 -8.71
N SER A 31 -21.85 0.47 -10.05
CA SER A 31 -21.93 1.60 -10.98
C SER A 31 -23.34 1.73 -11.55
N GLY A 32 -24.08 2.77 -11.14
CA GLY A 32 -25.47 3.00 -11.55
C GLY A 32 -25.73 4.41 -12.09
N HIS A 33 -25.35 4.67 -13.35
CA HIS A 33 -25.58 5.97 -14.01
C HIS A 33 -26.94 5.99 -14.72
N LYS A 34 -27.85 6.93 -14.39
CA LYS A 34 -28.90 7.47 -15.30
C LYS A 34 -29.66 8.67 -14.72
N LYS A 35 -29.77 9.73 -15.53
CA LYS A 35 -30.81 10.79 -15.54
C LYS A 35 -31.54 10.69 -16.91
N PRO A 36 -32.69 11.33 -17.19
CA PRO A 36 -33.24 12.59 -16.64
C PRO A 36 -34.66 12.38 -16.01
N GLU A 37 -35.64 13.31 -15.86
CA GLU A 37 -35.87 14.65 -16.43
C GLU A 37 -36.73 15.62 -15.55
N THR A 38 -37.98 15.93 -15.94
CA THR A 38 -38.82 17.08 -15.51
C THR A 38 -40.26 16.74 -15.07
N ARG A 39 -40.84 17.47 -14.09
CA ARG A 39 -41.97 18.45 -14.24
C ARG A 39 -42.48 19.00 -12.86
N PRO A 40 -43.30 20.09 -12.81
CA PRO A 40 -43.48 20.93 -11.60
C PRO A 40 -44.90 20.93 -10.97
N GLY A 41 -45.03 21.62 -9.81
CA GLY A 41 -46.29 21.90 -9.08
C GLY A 41 -46.61 20.85 -7.98
N GLU A 42 -47.27 21.17 -6.85
CA GLU A 42 -47.78 22.44 -6.31
C GLU A 42 -48.07 22.28 -4.79
N ASP A 43 -48.31 23.39 -4.10
CA ASP A 43 -48.98 23.57 -2.79
C ASP A 43 -48.49 22.89 -1.48
N VAL A 44 -48.15 23.76 -0.52
CA VAL A 44 -47.95 23.49 0.92
C VAL A 44 -49.12 24.10 1.71
N LYS A 45 -49.73 23.33 2.64
CA LYS A 45 -50.54 23.92 3.72
C LYS A 45 -50.72 23.03 4.95
N SER A 46 -50.60 23.66 6.13
CA SER A 46 -50.88 23.14 7.48
C SER A 46 -49.98 21.97 7.95
N GLY A 47 -49.46 21.92 9.19
CA GLY A 47 -49.70 22.77 10.37
C GLY A 47 -50.34 21.94 11.49
N GLY A 48 -49.63 21.72 12.59
CA GLY A 48 -50.10 20.97 13.76
C GLY A 48 -48.96 20.50 14.67
N GLU A 49 -48.88 21.05 15.89
CA GLU A 49 -47.91 20.66 16.93
C GLU A 49 -48.43 19.45 17.75
N GLY A 50 -47.52 18.69 18.37
CA GLY A 50 -47.86 17.60 19.29
C GLY A 50 -46.65 17.13 20.08
N LYS A 51 -46.79 16.95 21.40
CA LYS A 51 -45.68 16.89 22.38
C LYS A 51 -45.80 15.64 23.29
N THR A 52 -44.68 15.28 23.93
CA THR A 52 -44.61 14.48 25.18
C THR A 52 -44.73 12.95 25.08
N GLU A 53 -43.59 12.29 24.92
CA GLU A 53 -42.94 11.43 25.95
C GLU A 53 -43.81 10.70 27.00
N GLU A 54 -43.77 9.35 27.01
CA GLU A 54 -43.82 8.57 28.27
C GLU A 54 -43.18 7.17 28.15
N ARG A 55 -42.90 6.54 29.30
CA ARG A 55 -41.88 5.51 29.56
C ARG A 55 -42.48 4.12 29.80
N ARG A 56 -41.76 3.04 29.44
CA ARG A 56 -41.86 1.70 30.05
C ARG A 56 -40.59 0.87 29.83
N GLU A 57 -40.35 -0.08 30.73
CA GLU A 57 -39.06 -0.75 30.99
C GLU A 57 -39.07 -2.24 30.63
N GLU A 58 -37.90 -2.90 30.78
CA GLU A 58 -37.63 -4.35 30.68
C GLU A 58 -37.63 -4.94 29.25
N ALA A 59 -36.64 -5.69 28.77
CA ALA A 59 -35.75 -6.64 29.45
C ALA A 59 -34.39 -6.81 28.74
N GLU A 60 -33.39 -7.30 29.47
CA GLU A 60 -32.03 -7.56 28.98
C GLU A 60 -31.93 -8.78 28.05
N GLN A 61 -31.16 -8.68 26.96
CA GLN A 61 -30.42 -9.82 26.41
C GLN A 61 -29.01 -9.40 26.00
N THR A 62 -28.03 -9.97 26.71
CA THR A 62 -26.60 -9.68 26.60
C THR A 62 -26.02 -10.32 25.35
N ILE A 63 -25.38 -9.53 24.48
CA ILE A 63 -24.43 -10.03 23.49
C ILE A 63 -23.15 -9.20 23.63
N SER A 64 -22.04 -9.90 23.89
CA SER A 64 -20.71 -9.31 24.08
C SER A 64 -20.27 -8.56 22.82
N ALA A 65 -20.14 -7.23 22.91
CA ALA A 65 -19.38 -6.46 21.95
C ALA A 65 -17.89 -6.69 22.22
N ALA A 66 -17.17 -7.32 21.29
CA ALA A 66 -15.73 -7.46 21.38
C ALA A 66 -15.07 -6.07 21.43
N GLU A 67 -14.42 -5.76 22.54
CA GLU A 67 -13.81 -4.46 22.79
C GLU A 67 -12.65 -4.23 21.81
N ALA A 68 -12.63 -3.08 21.13
CA ALA A 68 -11.51 -2.71 20.28
C ALA A 68 -10.21 -2.65 21.10
N PRO A 69 -9.07 -3.17 20.60
CA PRO A 69 -7.85 -3.24 21.39
C PRO A 69 -7.39 -1.83 21.78
N LYS A 70 -7.41 -1.55 23.09
CA LYS A 70 -6.87 -0.32 23.67
C LYS A 70 -5.37 -0.29 23.44
N THR A 71 -4.93 0.41 22.40
CA THR A 71 -3.50 0.69 22.17
C THR A 71 -2.99 1.60 23.28
N SER A 72 -2.34 0.99 24.28
CA SER A 72 -1.36 1.69 25.10
C SER A 72 -0.31 2.33 24.19
N GLU A 73 0.04 3.59 24.44
CA GLU A 73 1.13 4.30 23.74
C GLU A 73 2.51 3.73 24.13
N ASN A 74 2.76 2.49 23.74
CA ASN A 74 4.11 1.99 23.60
C ASN A 74 4.70 2.61 22.34
N LYS A 75 5.89 3.19 22.48
CA LYS A 75 6.70 3.74 21.38
C LYS A 75 6.92 2.66 20.33
N THR A 76 6.08 2.65 19.29
CA THR A 76 6.10 1.60 18.26
C THR A 76 7.45 1.59 17.55
N GLN A 77 8.25 0.56 17.82
CA GLN A 77 9.20 0.08 16.83
C GLN A 77 8.39 -0.28 15.57
N GLY A 78 8.91 0.05 14.39
CA GLY A 78 8.26 -0.36 13.14
C GLY A 78 8.17 -1.88 13.07
N THR A 79 7.17 -2.40 12.36
CA THR A 79 6.95 -3.85 12.25
C THR A 79 7.10 -4.39 10.83
N GLN A 80 7.13 -3.50 9.83
CA GLN A 80 6.95 -3.84 8.42
C GLN A 80 7.91 -3.09 7.49
N VAL A 81 8.21 -3.70 6.36
CA VAL A 81 8.82 -3.05 5.19
C VAL A 81 7.68 -2.47 4.33
N LEU A 82 7.73 -1.18 4.02
CA LEU A 82 6.71 -0.51 3.21
C LEU A 82 7.17 -0.40 1.76
N VAL A 83 6.41 -0.94 0.81
CA VAL A 83 6.74 -0.97 -0.62
C VAL A 83 5.86 0.01 -1.39
N LEU A 84 6.43 1.14 -1.79
CA LEU A 84 5.75 2.23 -2.50
C LEU A 84 6.41 2.53 -3.85
N GLY A 85 5.79 3.42 -4.63
CA GLY A 85 6.20 3.73 -6.00
C GLY A 85 5.00 3.83 -6.94
N LEU A 86 5.17 4.54 -8.05
CA LEU A 86 4.08 4.85 -8.99
C LEU A 86 3.44 3.59 -9.60
N ASP A 87 2.28 3.75 -10.23
CA ASP A 87 1.64 2.65 -10.94
C ASP A 87 2.54 2.14 -12.07
N GLY A 88 2.49 0.83 -12.35
CA GLY A 88 3.34 0.19 -13.35
C GLY A 88 4.85 0.11 -13.04
N SER A 89 5.33 0.60 -11.87
CA SER A 89 6.77 0.54 -11.53
C SER A 89 7.32 -0.86 -11.22
N GLY A 90 6.44 -1.87 -11.08
CA GLY A 90 6.82 -3.28 -10.88
C GLY A 90 6.98 -3.73 -9.42
N LYS A 91 6.43 -2.96 -8.46
CA LYS A 91 6.37 -3.31 -7.03
C LYS A 91 5.92 -4.76 -6.78
N THR A 92 4.75 -5.14 -7.31
CA THR A 92 4.13 -6.46 -7.11
C THR A 92 4.99 -7.58 -7.69
N SER A 93 5.61 -7.36 -8.85
CA SER A 93 6.53 -8.31 -9.49
C SER A 93 7.80 -8.51 -8.67
N LEU A 94 8.39 -7.44 -8.12
CA LEU A 94 9.54 -7.53 -7.22
C LEU A 94 9.18 -8.23 -5.91
N LEU A 95 8.02 -7.91 -5.32
CA LEU A 95 7.55 -8.54 -4.09
C LEU A 95 7.24 -10.03 -4.28
N HIS A 96 6.72 -10.43 -5.44
CA HIS A 96 6.59 -11.83 -5.83
C HIS A 96 7.96 -12.51 -6.00
N CYS A 97 8.94 -11.83 -6.58
CA CYS A 97 10.30 -12.37 -6.69
C CYS A 97 10.93 -12.61 -5.31
N PHE A 98 10.76 -11.69 -4.36
CA PHE A 98 11.22 -11.86 -2.98
C PHE A 98 10.56 -13.04 -2.26
N SER A 99 9.26 -13.29 -2.50
CA SER A 99 8.53 -14.35 -1.80
C SER A 99 8.76 -15.74 -2.40
N SER A 100 8.65 -15.86 -3.73
CA SER A 100 8.70 -17.13 -4.47
C SER A 100 10.10 -17.53 -4.94
N GLY A 101 11.02 -16.58 -5.13
CA GLY A 101 12.30 -16.79 -5.78
C GLY A 101 12.24 -16.90 -7.32
N SER A 102 11.06 -16.74 -7.95
CA SER A 102 10.92 -16.84 -9.41
C SER A 102 10.06 -15.73 -10.05
N PRO A 103 10.38 -15.31 -11.29
CA PRO A 103 9.69 -14.24 -12.01
C PRO A 103 8.50 -14.74 -12.84
N GLU A 104 7.75 -15.74 -12.37
CA GLU A 104 6.87 -16.56 -13.22
C GLU A 104 5.51 -15.96 -13.61
N GLN A 105 5.04 -14.90 -12.95
CA GLN A 105 3.64 -14.47 -13.04
C GLN A 105 3.42 -13.08 -13.65
N ASP A 106 2.34 -12.95 -14.42
CA ASP A 106 1.72 -11.67 -14.77
C ASP A 106 1.07 -11.03 -13.52
N MET A 107 1.28 -9.73 -13.34
CA MET A 107 0.77 -8.98 -12.18
C MET A 107 -0.23 -7.93 -12.65
N GLU A 108 -1.46 -8.00 -12.14
CA GLU A 108 -2.47 -6.96 -12.30
C GLU A 108 -2.18 -5.76 -11.39
N PRO A 109 -2.57 -4.52 -11.76
CA PRO A 109 -2.34 -3.34 -10.93
C PRO A 109 -3.07 -3.41 -9.58
N THR A 110 -2.31 -3.36 -8.47
CA THR A 110 -2.81 -3.48 -7.09
C THR A 110 -3.94 -2.50 -6.78
N GLN A 111 -5.14 -3.03 -6.52
CA GLN A 111 -6.33 -2.25 -6.15
C GLN A 111 -6.40 -2.10 -4.62
N GLY A 112 -5.70 -1.11 -4.07
CA GLY A 112 -5.63 -0.86 -2.64
C GLY A 112 -4.26 -1.23 -2.06
N PHE A 113 -4.21 -2.28 -1.24
CA PHE A 113 -2.99 -2.76 -0.59
C PHE A 113 -2.83 -4.27 -0.73
N ASN A 114 -1.61 -4.74 -0.54
CA ASN A 114 -1.21 -6.15 -0.58
C ASN A 114 -0.20 -6.37 0.57
N ALA A 115 -0.57 -7.18 1.57
CA ALA A 115 0.32 -7.53 2.67
C ALA A 115 0.86 -8.95 2.46
N VAL A 116 2.19 -9.10 2.52
CA VAL A 116 2.92 -10.34 2.26
C VAL A 116 3.85 -10.62 3.43
N SER A 117 3.60 -11.70 4.17
CA SER A 117 4.54 -12.18 5.18
C SER A 117 5.50 -13.19 4.55
N ILE A 118 6.80 -12.89 4.57
CA ILE A 118 7.86 -13.77 4.09
C ILE A 118 8.64 -14.28 5.30
N SER A 119 8.72 -15.61 5.42
CA SER A 119 9.48 -16.30 6.47
C SER A 119 10.67 -17.04 5.86
N ARG A 120 11.86 -16.81 6.43
CA ARG A 120 13.10 -17.54 6.12
C ARG A 120 13.80 -17.82 7.45
N ASP A 121 14.02 -19.09 7.75
CA ASP A 121 14.54 -19.55 9.04
C ASP A 121 13.75 -18.93 10.21
N ASP A 122 14.42 -18.37 11.22
CA ASP A 122 13.80 -17.68 12.37
C ASP A 122 13.38 -16.22 12.07
N LEU A 123 13.54 -15.74 10.82
CA LEU A 123 13.24 -14.38 10.41
C LEU A 123 11.88 -14.29 9.71
N HIS A 124 10.94 -13.59 10.37
CA HIS A 124 9.69 -13.15 9.78
C HIS A 124 9.78 -11.66 9.38
N ILE A 125 9.46 -11.35 8.12
CA ILE A 125 9.36 -9.98 7.60
C ILE A 125 7.97 -9.76 7.00
N GLU A 126 7.25 -8.75 7.48
CA GLU A 126 6.01 -8.28 6.89
C GLU A 126 6.31 -7.20 5.83
N PHE A 127 5.88 -7.43 4.59
CA PHE A 127 5.89 -6.43 3.52
C PHE A 127 4.48 -5.90 3.32
N LEU A 128 4.31 -4.57 3.29
CA LEU A 128 3.08 -3.93 2.87
C LEU A 128 3.32 -3.15 1.58
N GLU A 129 2.77 -3.65 0.49
CA GLU A 129 2.65 -2.92 -0.77
C GLU A 129 1.35 -2.10 -0.78
N ILE A 130 1.43 -0.88 -1.33
CA ILE A 130 0.25 -0.06 -1.64
C ILE A 130 0.25 0.27 -3.13
N GLY A 131 -0.93 0.22 -3.76
CA GLY A 131 -1.10 0.56 -5.16
C GLY A 131 -0.60 1.97 -5.50
N GLY A 132 -0.09 2.13 -6.73
CA GLY A 132 0.58 3.34 -7.19
C GLY A 132 -0.27 4.29 -8.04
N LYS A 133 -1.54 3.93 -8.26
CA LYS A 133 -2.54 4.77 -8.95
C LYS A 133 -2.79 6.05 -8.15
N GLU A 134 -3.11 7.13 -8.86
CA GLU A 134 -3.15 8.49 -8.30
C GLU A 134 -4.12 8.65 -7.13
N ASP A 135 -5.25 7.95 -7.18
CA ASP A 135 -6.27 7.84 -6.13
C ASP A 135 -5.78 7.11 -4.86
N LEU A 136 -4.78 6.24 -4.97
CA LEU A 136 -4.21 5.46 -3.86
C LEU A 136 -3.02 6.15 -3.17
N ARG A 137 -2.31 7.07 -3.85
CA ARG A 137 -1.15 7.77 -3.27
C ARG A 137 -1.43 8.57 -1.99
N PRO A 138 -2.60 9.23 -1.81
CA PRO A 138 -2.94 9.90 -0.55
C PRO A 138 -2.98 8.99 0.68
N TYR A 139 -3.09 7.67 0.50
CA TYR A 139 -3.07 6.71 1.60
C TYR A 139 -1.65 6.34 2.06
N TRP A 140 -0.62 6.54 1.22
CA TRP A 140 0.77 6.15 1.51
C TRP A 140 1.29 6.69 2.85
N GLN A 141 1.05 7.97 3.14
CA GLN A 141 1.48 8.62 4.39
C GLN A 141 0.92 7.94 5.65
N ARG A 142 -0.25 7.27 5.57
CA ARG A 142 -0.92 6.65 6.72
C ARG A 142 -0.17 5.42 7.25
N TYR A 143 0.68 4.81 6.44
CA TYR A 143 1.41 3.57 6.78
C TYR A 143 2.88 3.81 7.11
N MET A 144 3.42 4.98 6.76
CA MET A 144 4.80 5.38 7.07
C MET A 144 5.18 5.29 8.57
N PRO A 145 4.30 5.61 9.55
CA PRO A 145 4.67 5.54 10.97
C PRO A 145 4.99 4.12 11.49
N LYS A 146 4.62 3.05 10.75
CA LYS A 146 4.93 1.66 11.09
C LYS A 146 6.11 1.08 10.30
N ALA A 147 6.66 1.83 9.36
CA ALA A 147 7.72 1.35 8.49
C ALA A 147 9.07 1.26 9.23
N LEU A 148 9.75 0.12 9.12
CA LEU A 148 11.17 -0.04 9.45
C LEU A 148 12.06 0.45 8.30
N LEU A 149 11.56 0.27 7.08
CA LEU A 149 12.23 0.57 5.82
C LEU A 149 11.18 1.00 4.81
N LEU A 150 11.47 2.06 4.05
CA LEU A 150 10.77 2.37 2.81
C LEU A 150 11.53 1.75 1.63
N VAL A 151 10.91 0.81 0.92
CA VAL A 151 11.33 0.38 -0.41
C VAL A 151 10.53 1.21 -1.42
N PHE A 152 11.20 2.07 -2.18
CA PHE A 152 10.57 2.91 -3.20
C PHE A 152 10.98 2.46 -4.61
N VAL A 153 10.03 1.94 -5.37
CA VAL A 153 10.27 1.34 -6.69
C VAL A 153 9.95 2.34 -7.80
N VAL A 154 10.96 2.64 -8.63
CA VAL A 154 10.86 3.58 -9.76
C VAL A 154 11.09 2.83 -11.07
N ASP A 155 10.24 3.09 -12.06
CA ASP A 155 10.45 2.61 -13.42
C ASP A 155 11.57 3.40 -14.10
N SER A 156 12.79 2.86 -14.09
CA SER A 156 13.96 3.53 -14.68
C SER A 156 13.86 3.73 -16.19
N SER A 157 12.99 2.97 -16.88
CA SER A 157 12.73 3.10 -18.32
C SER A 157 11.77 4.23 -18.68
N ASN A 158 11.17 4.91 -17.69
CA ASN A 158 10.21 5.98 -17.92
C ASN A 158 10.57 7.30 -17.21
N PRO A 159 11.57 8.06 -17.72
CA PRO A 159 12.02 9.31 -17.10
C PRO A 159 10.96 10.41 -17.00
N GLN A 160 9.91 10.34 -17.84
CA GLN A 160 8.78 11.29 -17.81
C GLN A 160 8.02 11.24 -16.48
N LEU A 161 8.09 10.11 -15.75
CA LEU A 161 7.48 9.94 -14.44
C LEU A 161 8.40 10.33 -13.27
N PHE A 162 9.69 10.60 -13.50
CA PHE A 162 10.63 10.96 -12.43
C PHE A 162 10.22 12.22 -11.64
N PRO A 163 9.68 13.30 -12.23
CA PRO A 163 9.19 14.45 -11.45
C PRO A 163 8.05 14.09 -10.50
N VAL A 164 7.15 13.18 -10.92
CA VAL A 164 6.03 12.70 -10.10
C VAL A 164 6.52 11.76 -8.99
N ALA A 165 7.49 10.90 -9.31
CA ALA A 165 8.15 10.01 -8.35
C ALA A 165 8.93 10.81 -7.30
N LYS A 166 9.75 11.80 -7.73
CA LYS A 166 10.46 12.75 -6.87
C LYS A 166 9.50 13.43 -5.91
N LYS A 167 8.45 14.07 -6.44
CA LYS A 167 7.45 14.79 -5.62
C LYS A 167 6.94 13.93 -4.47
N HIS A 168 6.40 12.76 -4.78
CA HIS A 168 5.82 11.91 -3.74
C HIS A 168 6.87 11.27 -2.81
N LEU A 169 8.06 10.94 -3.30
CA LEU A 169 9.16 10.47 -2.45
C LEU A 169 9.52 11.53 -1.41
N HIS A 170 9.76 12.77 -1.83
CA HIS A 170 10.11 13.88 -0.94
C HIS A 170 8.96 14.21 0.05
N GLU A 171 7.70 14.19 -0.40
CA GLU A 171 6.52 14.34 0.47
C GLU A 171 6.47 13.28 1.60
N LEU A 172 6.78 12.02 1.29
CA LEU A 172 6.81 10.93 2.29
C LEU A 172 7.95 11.11 3.30
N LEU A 173 9.15 11.44 2.79
CA LEU A 173 10.38 11.49 3.57
C LEU A 173 10.48 12.74 4.47
N ALA A 174 9.79 13.84 4.12
CA ALA A 174 9.77 15.08 4.90
C ALA A 174 9.23 14.88 6.33
N SER A 175 8.18 14.07 6.50
CA SER A 175 7.64 13.73 7.82
C SER A 175 8.40 12.61 8.55
N HIS A 176 9.32 11.92 7.86
CA HIS A 176 10.02 10.73 8.36
C HIS A 176 11.54 10.84 8.13
N PRO A 177 12.22 11.83 8.74
CA PRO A 177 13.60 12.18 8.39
C PRO A 177 14.64 11.07 8.64
N ARG A 178 14.36 10.15 9.57
CA ARG A 178 15.27 9.05 9.94
C ARG A 178 14.92 7.70 9.31
N LEU A 179 13.81 7.61 8.57
CA LEU A 179 13.39 6.34 7.96
C LEU A 179 14.41 5.93 6.88
N PRO A 180 15.02 4.72 6.96
CA PRO A 180 15.87 4.19 5.90
C PRO A 180 15.11 4.10 4.58
N LEU A 181 15.83 4.36 3.49
CA LEU A 181 15.32 4.30 2.13
C LEU A 181 16.13 3.30 1.32
N MET A 182 15.46 2.33 0.72
CA MET A 182 15.98 1.56 -0.40
C MET A 182 15.21 1.98 -1.65
N LEU A 183 15.90 2.55 -2.63
CA LEU A 183 15.32 2.90 -3.91
C LEU A 183 15.69 1.84 -4.94
N LEU A 184 14.68 1.24 -5.56
CA LEU A 184 14.85 0.24 -6.60
C LEU A 184 14.62 0.89 -7.97
N ALA A 185 15.72 1.07 -8.70
CA ALA A 185 15.72 1.47 -10.10
C ALA A 185 15.34 0.25 -10.94
N ASN A 186 14.04 0.02 -11.12
CA ASN A 186 13.52 -1.19 -11.76
C ASN A 186 13.43 -1.06 -13.28
N LYS A 187 13.38 -2.19 -13.98
CA LYS A 187 13.36 -2.32 -15.44
C LYS A 187 14.66 -1.90 -16.15
N GLN A 188 15.81 -2.18 -15.52
CA GLN A 188 17.15 -1.97 -16.10
C GLN A 188 17.47 -2.85 -17.31
N ASP A 189 16.58 -3.81 -17.63
CA ASP A 189 16.63 -4.64 -18.83
C ASP A 189 16.03 -3.96 -20.07
N LEU A 190 15.24 -2.89 -19.89
CA LEU A 190 14.54 -2.21 -20.98
C LEU A 190 15.42 -1.12 -21.65
N PRO A 191 15.33 -0.97 -22.99
CA PRO A 191 16.07 0.06 -23.69
C PRO A 191 15.66 1.46 -23.23
N GLY A 192 16.66 2.31 -22.93
CA GLY A 192 16.43 3.66 -22.40
C GLY A 192 16.25 3.74 -20.89
N SER A 193 16.48 2.64 -20.14
CA SER A 193 16.59 2.69 -18.67
C SER A 193 17.69 3.65 -18.22
N CYS A 194 17.35 4.63 -17.39
CA CYS A 194 18.33 5.52 -16.76
C CYS A 194 19.26 4.77 -15.81
N GLY A 195 20.52 5.18 -15.77
CA GLY A 195 21.50 4.63 -14.85
C GLY A 195 21.27 5.09 -13.41
N ILE A 196 22.00 4.45 -12.49
CA ILE A 196 21.99 4.74 -11.05
C ILE A 196 22.29 6.23 -10.78
N THR A 197 23.31 6.80 -11.42
CA THR A 197 23.68 8.22 -11.28
C THR A 197 22.60 9.16 -11.80
N ASP A 198 22.05 8.89 -13.00
CA ASP A 198 21.01 9.73 -13.60
C ASP A 198 19.75 9.77 -12.73
N LEU A 199 19.39 8.61 -12.14
CA LEU A 199 18.23 8.49 -11.26
C LEU A 199 18.46 9.17 -9.91
N HIS A 200 19.68 9.09 -9.37
CA HIS A 200 20.08 9.80 -8.15
C HIS A 200 19.86 11.32 -8.31
N ASP A 201 20.28 11.89 -9.44
CA ASP A 201 20.20 13.32 -9.69
C ASP A 201 18.76 13.76 -10.05
N ALA A 202 18.07 12.99 -10.90
CA ALA A 202 16.70 13.27 -11.32
C ALA A 202 15.67 13.21 -10.16
N LEU A 203 15.90 12.33 -9.18
CA LEU A 203 15.11 12.28 -7.94
C LEU A 203 15.69 13.16 -6.83
N SER A 204 16.84 13.78 -7.08
CA SER A 204 17.62 14.63 -6.18
C SER A 204 17.79 13.99 -4.80
N LEU A 205 18.38 12.81 -4.80
CA LEU A 205 18.55 12.00 -3.58
C LEU A 205 19.56 12.63 -2.60
N SER A 206 20.39 13.58 -3.04
CA SER A 206 21.20 14.43 -2.16
C SER A 206 20.37 15.31 -1.22
N GLU A 207 19.10 15.60 -1.55
CA GLU A 207 18.21 16.47 -0.78
C GLU A 207 17.37 15.71 0.26
N VAL A 208 17.41 14.36 0.30
CA VAL A 208 16.55 13.57 1.21
C VAL A 208 17.01 13.57 2.68
N GLY A 209 18.12 14.22 2.99
CA GLY A 209 18.68 14.36 4.35
C GLY A 209 19.50 13.16 4.81
N ASP A 210 20.04 13.27 6.03
CA ASP A 210 20.92 12.27 6.65
C ASP A 210 20.13 11.02 7.08
N ARG A 211 20.08 10.03 6.19
CA ARG A 211 19.44 8.72 6.37
C ARG A 211 20.26 7.63 5.69
N ARG A 212 20.09 6.38 6.13
CA ARG A 212 20.59 5.22 5.37
C ARG A 212 19.85 5.16 4.03
N LEU A 213 20.59 5.31 2.94
CA LEU A 213 20.10 5.28 1.56
C LEU A 213 20.82 4.19 0.78
N PHE A 214 20.06 3.30 0.15
CA PHE A 214 20.55 2.31 -0.81
C PHE A 214 19.85 2.55 -2.15
N LEU A 215 20.59 2.44 -3.25
CA LEU A 215 20.07 2.62 -4.61
C LEU A 215 20.55 1.44 -5.47
N ILE A 216 19.62 0.61 -5.95
CA ILE A 216 19.91 -0.68 -6.57
C ILE A 216 19.20 -0.80 -7.92
N GLY A 217 19.95 -1.18 -8.95
CA GLY A 217 19.42 -1.49 -10.27
C GLY A 217 18.77 -2.86 -10.27
N THR A 218 17.49 -2.95 -10.65
CA THR A 218 16.71 -4.19 -10.64
C THR A 218 16.01 -4.42 -11.97
N HIS A 219 15.74 -5.69 -12.28
CA HIS A 219 14.83 -6.07 -13.35
C HIS A 219 14.22 -7.45 -13.04
N VAL A 220 13.03 -7.69 -13.59
CA VAL A 220 12.27 -8.93 -13.41
C VAL A 220 11.92 -9.46 -14.80
N LYS A 221 12.63 -10.51 -15.25
CA LYS A 221 12.47 -11.08 -16.58
C LYS A 221 11.82 -12.46 -16.49
N LYS A 222 10.64 -12.59 -17.09
CA LYS A 222 9.81 -13.80 -17.01
C LYS A 222 10.49 -14.99 -17.69
N GLY A 223 10.35 -16.17 -17.09
CA GLY A 223 10.86 -17.43 -17.63
C GLY A 223 12.37 -17.65 -17.50
N GLU A 224 13.11 -16.76 -16.83
CA GLU A 224 14.50 -17.03 -16.45
C GLU A 224 14.58 -17.83 -15.15
N ALA A 225 15.55 -18.74 -15.08
CA ALA A 225 15.75 -19.64 -13.96
C ALA A 225 16.50 -18.96 -12.80
N GLY A 226 15.80 -18.07 -12.10
CA GLY A 226 16.29 -17.42 -10.88
C GLY A 226 16.01 -15.92 -10.83
N LEU A 227 16.51 -15.28 -9.77
CA LEU A 227 16.47 -13.84 -9.59
C LEU A 227 17.64 -13.16 -10.32
N SER A 228 17.43 -11.94 -10.82
CA SER A 228 18.56 -11.11 -11.27
C SER A 228 19.40 -10.67 -10.07
N SER A 229 20.70 -10.46 -10.26
CA SER A 229 21.64 -10.16 -9.15
C SER A 229 21.15 -8.98 -8.31
N GLY A 230 20.71 -7.89 -8.93
CA GLY A 230 20.20 -6.72 -8.21
C GLY A 230 18.92 -6.97 -7.41
N VAL A 231 18.08 -7.93 -7.80
CA VAL A 231 16.92 -8.35 -6.99
C VAL A 231 17.37 -9.18 -5.79
N GLN A 232 18.41 -9.99 -5.94
CA GLN A 232 19.02 -10.72 -4.83
C GLN A 232 19.77 -9.78 -3.87
N ASP A 233 20.60 -8.85 -4.38
CA ASP A 233 21.29 -7.82 -3.61
C ASP A 233 20.29 -6.97 -2.80
N ALA A 234 19.15 -6.60 -3.40
CA ALA A 234 18.07 -5.90 -2.71
C ALA A 234 17.44 -6.74 -1.60
N TRP A 235 17.18 -8.02 -1.84
CA TRP A 235 16.61 -8.94 -0.84
C TRP A 235 17.54 -9.11 0.36
N ASP A 236 18.83 -9.37 0.12
CA ASP A 236 19.83 -9.60 1.15
C ASP A 236 20.05 -8.32 2.00
N LEU A 237 20.04 -7.14 1.37
CA LEU A 237 20.10 -5.85 2.09
C LEU A 237 18.81 -5.54 2.88
N ILE A 238 17.64 -5.99 2.44
CA ILE A 238 16.40 -5.87 3.23
C ILE A 238 16.50 -6.75 4.47
N ILE A 239 16.93 -8.01 4.34
CA ILE A 239 17.18 -8.91 5.48
C ILE A 239 18.15 -8.24 6.45
N GLN A 240 19.31 -7.79 5.98
CA GLN A 240 20.32 -7.17 6.84
C GLN A 240 19.76 -5.95 7.60
N MET A 241 19.08 -5.02 6.92
CA MET A 241 18.53 -3.83 7.57
C MET A 241 17.40 -4.13 8.56
N VAL A 242 16.59 -5.17 8.32
CA VAL A 242 15.53 -5.61 9.25
C VAL A 242 16.12 -6.33 10.47
N CYS A 243 17.24 -7.03 10.32
CA CYS A 243 17.99 -7.62 11.43
C CYS A 243 18.74 -6.57 12.25
N ASP A 244 19.48 -5.65 11.60
CA ASP A 244 20.22 -4.54 12.23
C ASP A 244 19.31 -3.54 12.97
N GLY A 245 18.01 -3.56 12.69
CA GLY A 245 17.01 -2.64 13.26
C GLY A 245 16.26 -3.17 14.49
N ARG A 246 16.57 -4.39 14.96
CA ARG A 246 15.94 -5.05 16.12
C ARG A 246 16.70 -4.81 17.42
#